data_AF-A0A1Y4HE86-F1
#
_entry.id   AF-A0A1Y4HE86-F1
#
_cell.length_a   1.000
_cell.length_b   1.000
_cell.length_c   1.000
_cell.angle_alpha   90.00
_cell.angle_beta   90.00
_cell.angle_gamma   90.00
#
_symmetry.space_group_name_H-M   'P 1'
#
loop_
_entity.id
_entity.type
_entity.pdbx_description
1 polymer ?
#
loop_
_entity_poly.entity_id
_entity_poly.type
_entity_poly.pdbx_seq_one_letter_code
_entity_poly.pdbx_strand_id
1 'polypeptide(L)'
;MTIYKKSTAVKAAEEAVAAAAEAGTAPRVVTVQRTTGETDITLTVNLDGVGACDINTGVPFFDHMLNAFGRHGLFDLHIEALGDTEVDAHHTVEDTGIVLGQAFAQALGDKRGVTRFADCTVPLDEALVQAVVDLSGRGQAYCDLPLPTPRVGDFDTELAVEFFYAFARDARLTLHVRELAGANSHHIIEAAFKAAGRAMRSACEPDARVVGIPSTKGSL
;
A
#
# COMPACT_ATOMS: atom_id res chain seq x y z
N MET A 1 -38.53 2.70 3.38
CA MET A 1 -37.59 3.40 2.48
C MET A 1 -36.44 3.90 3.35
N THR A 2 -35.48 3.02 3.63
CA THR A 2 -34.35 3.31 4.51
C THR A 2 -33.33 4.07 3.69
N ILE A 3 -33.18 5.36 4.00
CA ILE A 3 -32.18 6.22 3.37
C ILE A 3 -30.83 5.78 3.94
N TYR A 4 -30.02 5.08 3.14
CA TYR A 4 -28.63 4.80 3.46
C TYR A 4 -27.90 6.14 3.59
N LYS A 5 -27.66 6.58 4.82
CA LYS A 5 -26.73 7.68 5.08
C LYS A 5 -25.34 7.16 4.73
N LYS A 6 -24.72 7.74 3.70
CA LYS A 6 -23.30 7.52 3.39
C LYS A 6 -22.47 7.71 4.67
N SER A 7 -21.49 6.84 4.89
CA SER A 7 -20.62 6.94 6.07
C SER A 7 -19.88 8.28 6.08
N THR A 8 -19.57 8.79 7.27
CA THR A 8 -18.81 10.03 7.45
C THR A 8 -17.44 9.99 6.75
N ALA A 9 -16.85 8.80 6.58
CA ALA A 9 -15.59 8.61 5.86
C ALA A 9 -15.73 8.83 4.34
N VAL A 10 -16.81 8.32 3.73
CA VAL A 10 -17.10 8.53 2.31
C VAL A 10 -17.32 10.02 2.01
N LYS A 11 -18.00 10.72 2.90
CA LYS A 11 -18.23 12.16 2.76
C LYS A 11 -16.93 12.97 2.86
N ALA A 12 -16.02 12.59 3.76
CA ALA A 12 -14.71 13.23 3.89
C ALA A 12 -13.83 13.02 2.64
N ALA A 13 -13.87 11.83 2.04
CA ALA A 13 -13.19 11.55 0.78
C ALA A 13 -13.76 12.38 -0.39
N GLU A 14 -15.09 12.51 -0.48
CA GLU A 14 -15.75 13.36 -1.49
C GLU A 14 -15.37 14.85 -1.34
N GLU A 15 -15.27 15.36 -0.10
CA GLU A 15 -14.86 16.74 0.17
C GLU A 15 -13.36 16.98 -0.13
N ALA A 16 -12.48 16.01 0.12
CA ALA A 16 -11.06 16.09 -0.22
C ALA A 16 -10.80 16.05 -1.74
N VAL A 17 -11.54 15.22 -2.48
CA VAL A 17 -11.53 15.17 -3.95
C VAL A 17 -11.96 16.52 -4.54
N ALA A 18 -12.96 17.19 -3.96
CA ALA A 18 -13.40 18.51 -4.39
C ALA A 18 -12.32 19.58 -4.17
N ALA A 19 -11.61 19.54 -3.04
CA ALA A 19 -10.52 20.48 -2.74
C ALA A 19 -9.29 20.28 -3.66
N ALA A 20 -8.95 19.03 -4.00
CA ALA A 20 -7.87 18.73 -4.95
C ALA A 20 -8.19 19.22 -6.38
N ALA A 21 -9.47 19.13 -6.78
CA ALA A 21 -9.93 19.67 -8.07
C ALA A 21 -9.76 21.19 -8.18
N GLU A 22 -9.87 21.95 -7.07
CA GLU A 22 -9.61 23.39 -7.04
C GLU A 22 -8.11 23.74 -7.23
N ALA A 23 -7.20 22.80 -6.96
CA ALA A 23 -5.74 22.98 -7.13
C ALA A 23 -5.22 22.64 -8.54
N GLY A 24 -6.10 22.31 -9.50
CA GLY A 24 -5.74 22.18 -10.92
C GLY A 24 -5.01 20.88 -11.31
N THR A 25 -4.93 19.89 -10.41
CA THR A 25 -4.51 18.51 -10.75
C THR A 25 -5.63 17.56 -10.37
N ALA A 26 -6.15 16.80 -11.34
CA ALA A 26 -7.15 15.77 -11.05
C ALA A 26 -6.54 14.75 -10.06
N PRO A 27 -7.27 14.34 -9.02
CA PRO A 27 -6.73 13.44 -8.00
C PRO A 27 -6.39 12.08 -8.62
N ARG A 28 -5.28 11.48 -8.18
CA ARG A 28 -4.80 10.18 -8.67
C ARG A 28 -5.57 9.03 -8.00
N VAL A 29 -6.80 8.85 -8.46
CA VAL A 29 -7.74 7.83 -7.97
C VAL A 29 -7.92 6.71 -8.99
N VAL A 30 -7.76 5.47 -8.56
CA VAL A 30 -7.93 4.28 -9.40
C VAL A 30 -8.70 3.20 -8.66
N THR A 31 -9.64 2.55 -9.36
CA THR A 31 -10.29 1.32 -8.94
C THR A 31 -9.83 0.15 -9.80
N VAL A 32 -9.44 -0.95 -9.18
CA VAL A 32 -9.10 -2.21 -9.84
C VAL A 32 -9.98 -3.32 -9.27
N GLN A 33 -10.50 -4.18 -10.14
CA GLN A 33 -11.23 -5.38 -9.75
C GLN A 33 -10.56 -6.60 -10.39
N ARG A 34 -10.41 -7.68 -9.61
CA ARG A 34 -9.84 -8.95 -10.06
C ARG A 34 -10.59 -10.11 -9.40
N THR A 35 -11.00 -11.07 -10.23
CA THR A 35 -11.70 -12.28 -9.79
C THR A 35 -10.99 -13.52 -10.33
N THR A 36 -10.75 -14.50 -9.48
CA THR A 36 -10.22 -15.84 -9.80
C THR A 36 -11.13 -16.92 -9.23
N GLY A 37 -10.67 -18.18 -9.26
CA GLY A 37 -11.35 -19.26 -8.53
C GLY A 37 -11.10 -19.25 -7.02
N GLU A 38 -10.13 -18.47 -6.56
CA GLU A 38 -9.66 -18.41 -5.16
C GLU A 38 -10.10 -17.11 -4.48
N THR A 39 -10.12 -15.99 -5.22
CA THR A 39 -10.43 -14.66 -4.68
C THR A 39 -11.32 -13.80 -5.60
N ASP A 40 -12.08 -12.88 -5.01
CA ASP A 40 -12.77 -11.78 -5.68
C ASP A 40 -12.49 -10.48 -4.94
N ILE A 41 -11.75 -9.57 -5.57
CA ILE A 41 -11.19 -8.38 -4.94
C ILE A 41 -11.56 -7.14 -5.73
N THR A 42 -12.14 -6.16 -5.05
CA THR A 42 -12.33 -4.78 -5.54
C THR A 42 -11.57 -3.82 -4.65
N LEU A 43 -10.70 -3.01 -5.25
CA LEU A 43 -9.84 -2.08 -4.54
C LEU A 43 -9.86 -0.70 -5.18
N THR A 44 -10.04 0.35 -4.38
CA THR A 44 -9.87 1.74 -4.80
C THR A 44 -8.76 2.40 -3.99
N VAL A 45 -7.85 3.10 -4.67
CA VAL A 45 -6.80 3.91 -4.05
C VAL A 45 -6.90 5.35 -4.51
N ASN A 46 -6.69 6.30 -3.59
CA ASN A 46 -6.36 7.69 -3.87
C ASN A 46 -4.94 7.98 -3.38
N LEU A 47 -4.00 8.29 -4.30
CA LEU A 47 -2.63 8.63 -3.92
C LEU A 47 -2.50 10.01 -3.25
N ASP A 48 -3.48 10.89 -3.49
CA ASP A 48 -3.55 12.27 -2.98
C ASP A 48 -4.58 12.39 -1.85
N GLY A 49 -4.67 11.34 -1.03
CA GLY A 49 -5.68 11.20 0.03
C GLY A 49 -5.29 11.85 1.35
N VAL A 50 -6.03 11.46 2.38
CA VAL A 50 -5.84 11.88 3.78
C VAL A 50 -5.55 10.70 4.71
N GLY A 51 -5.43 9.49 4.15
CA GLY A 51 -5.24 8.24 4.88
C GLY A 51 -6.55 7.69 5.44
N ALA A 52 -7.66 7.88 4.72
CA ALA A 52 -8.95 7.29 5.06
C ALA A 52 -9.00 5.83 4.54
N CYS A 53 -9.16 4.88 5.46
CA CYS A 53 -9.14 3.46 5.12
C CYS A 53 -10.46 2.78 5.50
N ASP A 54 -11.02 2.02 4.56
CA ASP A 54 -12.16 1.12 4.72
C ASP A 54 -11.80 -0.22 4.10
N ILE A 55 -11.38 -1.18 4.94
CA ILE A 55 -10.66 -2.37 4.51
C ILE A 55 -11.35 -3.59 5.11
N ASN A 56 -11.70 -4.52 4.25
CA ASN A 56 -12.31 -5.80 4.60
C ASN A 56 -11.72 -6.89 3.69
N THR A 57 -10.70 -7.58 4.20
CA THR A 57 -10.08 -8.71 3.47
C THR A 57 -10.52 -10.08 3.99
N GLY A 58 -11.24 -10.12 5.11
CA GLY A 58 -11.49 -11.37 5.85
C GLY A 58 -10.30 -11.84 6.70
N VAL A 59 -9.16 -11.13 6.68
CA VAL A 59 -7.95 -11.45 7.45
C VAL A 59 -7.64 -10.29 8.43
N PRO A 60 -8.10 -10.33 9.70
CA PRO A 60 -8.13 -9.15 10.56
C PRO A 60 -6.78 -8.47 10.84
N PHE A 61 -5.70 -9.26 11.00
CA PHE A 61 -4.37 -8.69 11.19
C PHE A 61 -3.86 -8.00 9.91
N PHE A 62 -4.19 -8.53 8.74
CA PHE A 62 -3.83 -7.94 7.47
C PHE A 62 -4.62 -6.66 7.19
N ASP A 63 -5.91 -6.61 7.56
CA ASP A 63 -6.71 -5.37 7.53
C ASP A 63 -6.04 -4.27 8.34
N HIS A 64 -5.54 -4.61 9.54
CA HIS A 64 -4.78 -3.69 10.39
C HIS A 64 -3.48 -3.23 9.71
N MET A 65 -2.75 -4.12 9.05
CA MET A 65 -1.52 -3.77 8.32
C MET A 65 -1.77 -2.84 7.12
N LEU A 66 -2.81 -3.10 6.32
CA LEU A 66 -3.21 -2.25 5.20
C LEU A 66 -3.70 -0.88 5.68
N ASN A 67 -4.40 -0.83 6.82
CA ASN A 67 -4.78 0.43 7.46
C ASN A 67 -3.53 1.20 7.91
N ALA A 68 -2.55 0.54 8.53
CA ALA A 68 -1.29 1.19 8.89
C ALA A 68 -0.56 1.74 7.66
N PHE A 69 -0.49 0.99 6.56
CA PHE A 69 0.08 1.46 5.29
C PHE A 69 -0.65 2.69 4.73
N GLY A 70 -1.97 2.63 4.58
CA GLY A 70 -2.78 3.73 4.05
C GLY A 70 -2.74 4.97 4.95
N ARG A 71 -2.94 4.79 6.26
CA ARG A 71 -2.97 5.87 7.24
C ARG A 71 -1.66 6.63 7.31
N HIS A 72 -0.52 5.94 7.29
CA HIS A 72 0.79 6.58 7.37
C HIS A 72 1.33 7.04 6.01
N GLY A 73 0.85 6.46 4.91
CA GLY A 73 1.08 6.94 3.55
C GLY A 73 0.16 8.10 3.11
N LEU A 74 -0.88 8.40 3.90
CA LEU A 74 -1.99 9.28 3.49
C LEU A 74 -2.70 8.82 2.21
N PHE A 75 -2.72 7.52 1.96
CA PHE A 75 -3.49 6.94 0.86
C PHE A 75 -4.89 6.65 1.34
N ASP A 76 -5.91 7.12 0.62
CA ASP A 76 -7.26 6.63 0.90
C ASP A 76 -7.40 5.26 0.24
N LEU A 77 -7.80 4.26 1.03
CA LEU A 77 -7.91 2.87 0.61
C LEU A 77 -9.32 2.38 0.89
N HIS A 78 -9.99 1.87 -0.14
CA HIS A 78 -11.19 1.06 0.00
C HIS A 78 -10.92 -0.32 -0.58
N ILE A 79 -11.04 -1.36 0.24
CA ILE A 79 -10.67 -2.73 -0.14
C ILE A 79 -11.78 -3.67 0.33
N GLU A 80 -12.38 -4.38 -0.63
CA GLU A 80 -13.27 -5.51 -0.37
C GLU A 80 -12.64 -6.73 -1.04
N ALA A 81 -12.27 -7.73 -0.25
CA ALA A 81 -11.79 -9.02 -0.74
C ALA A 81 -12.60 -10.16 -0.12
N LEU A 82 -13.03 -11.07 -0.99
CA LEU A 82 -13.55 -12.38 -0.63
C LEU A 82 -12.55 -13.41 -1.11
N GLY A 83 -11.99 -14.22 -0.21
CA GLY A 83 -11.07 -15.30 -0.57
C GLY A 83 -11.36 -16.57 0.19
N ASP A 84 -10.71 -17.65 -0.22
CA ASP A 84 -10.77 -19.00 0.34
C ASP A 84 -10.01 -19.14 1.67
N THR A 85 -10.24 -18.20 2.60
CA THR A 85 -9.57 -18.12 3.91
C THR A 85 -9.73 -19.35 4.80
N GLU A 86 -10.68 -20.23 4.49
CA GLU A 86 -10.83 -21.55 5.11
C GLU A 86 -9.73 -22.55 4.73
N VAL A 87 -9.04 -22.33 3.60
CA VAL A 87 -7.84 -23.07 3.20
C VAL A 87 -6.65 -22.51 3.99
N ASP A 88 -6.29 -21.26 3.71
CA ASP A 88 -5.40 -20.38 4.48
C ASP A 88 -5.55 -18.93 3.98
N ALA A 89 -4.79 -17.99 4.53
CA ALA A 89 -4.84 -16.58 4.13
C ALA A 89 -3.97 -16.24 2.90
N HIS A 90 -3.27 -17.20 2.30
CA HIS A 90 -2.22 -16.96 1.31
C HIS A 90 -2.76 -16.28 0.06
N HIS A 91 -3.76 -16.89 -0.60
CA HIS A 91 -4.32 -16.34 -1.85
C HIS A 91 -4.91 -14.96 -1.63
N THR A 92 -5.62 -14.76 -0.51
CA THR A 92 -6.21 -13.46 -0.15
C THR A 92 -5.14 -12.38 0.01
N VAL A 93 -4.03 -12.67 0.71
CA VAL A 93 -2.95 -11.71 0.94
C VAL A 93 -2.17 -11.42 -0.33
N GLU A 94 -1.79 -12.45 -1.10
CA GLU A 94 -1.06 -12.28 -2.36
C GLU A 94 -1.90 -11.47 -3.35
N ASP A 95 -3.15 -11.88 -3.60
CA ASP A 95 -3.99 -11.25 -4.60
C ASP A 95 -4.38 -9.82 -4.21
N THR A 96 -4.54 -9.53 -2.91
CA THR A 96 -4.70 -8.14 -2.45
C THR A 96 -3.45 -7.31 -2.76
N GLY A 97 -2.26 -7.88 -2.54
CA GLY A 97 -0.98 -7.26 -2.93
C GLY A 97 -0.89 -6.98 -4.43
N ILE A 98 -1.30 -7.93 -5.27
CA ILE A 98 -1.39 -7.77 -6.74
C ILE A 98 -2.29 -6.60 -7.11
N VAL A 99 -3.53 -6.60 -6.63
CA VAL A 99 -4.54 -5.62 -7.01
C VAL A 99 -4.14 -4.22 -6.52
N LEU A 100 -3.62 -4.11 -5.29
CA LEU A 100 -3.09 -2.86 -4.76
C LEU A 100 -1.91 -2.36 -5.61
N GLY A 101 -0.99 -3.25 -5.99
CA GLY A 101 0.13 -2.91 -6.85
C GLY A 101 -0.32 -2.37 -8.20
N GLN A 102 -1.26 -3.07 -8.85
CA GLN A 102 -1.85 -2.62 -10.12
C GLN A 102 -2.50 -1.25 -10.00
N ALA A 103 -3.23 -1.00 -8.92
CA ALA A 103 -3.87 0.29 -8.66
C ALA A 103 -2.85 1.42 -8.52
N PHE A 104 -1.76 1.19 -7.76
CA PHE A 104 -0.65 2.14 -7.66
C PHE A 104 0.04 2.40 -9.01
N ALA A 105 0.31 1.35 -9.79
CA ALA A 105 0.94 1.48 -11.11
C ALA A 105 0.07 2.30 -12.08
N GLN A 106 -1.25 2.10 -12.04
CA GLN A 106 -2.20 2.86 -12.86
C GLN A 106 -2.31 4.31 -12.38
N ALA A 107 -2.40 4.54 -11.07
CA ALA A 107 -2.55 5.88 -10.50
C ALA A 107 -1.28 6.75 -10.68
N LEU A 108 -0.10 6.13 -10.76
CA LEU A 108 1.17 6.80 -11.04
C LEU A 108 1.37 7.15 -12.53
N GLY A 109 0.66 6.51 -13.45
CA GLY A 109 0.78 6.76 -14.89
C GLY A 109 2.23 6.63 -15.41
N ASP A 110 2.71 7.68 -16.09
CA ASP A 110 4.08 7.76 -16.62
C ASP A 110 5.12 8.22 -15.58
N LYS A 111 4.72 8.39 -14.31
CA LYS A 111 5.55 8.80 -13.17
C LYS A 111 6.27 10.14 -13.40
N ARG A 112 5.68 11.00 -14.22
CA ARG A 112 6.26 12.31 -14.54
C ARG A 112 6.16 13.26 -13.34
N GLY A 113 7.25 13.95 -13.03
CA GLY A 113 7.28 14.98 -11.98
C GLY A 113 7.22 14.46 -10.53
N VAL A 114 7.26 13.15 -10.29
CA VAL A 114 7.31 12.60 -8.92
C VAL A 114 8.74 12.54 -8.39
N THR A 115 8.88 12.49 -7.06
CA THR A 115 10.16 12.36 -6.35
C THR A 115 10.91 11.07 -6.71
N ARG A 116 10.18 10.00 -7.05
CA ARG A 116 10.66 8.67 -7.51
C ARG A 116 11.37 7.84 -6.44
N PHE A 117 12.35 8.41 -5.74
CA PHE A 117 13.13 7.73 -4.72
C PHE A 117 12.78 8.27 -3.34
N ALA A 118 12.51 7.37 -2.41
CA ALA A 118 12.34 7.77 -1.02
C ALA A 118 12.69 6.61 -0.08
N ASP A 119 13.09 6.96 1.13
CA ASP A 119 13.23 6.02 2.22
C ASP A 119 12.53 6.54 3.47
N CYS A 120 12.19 5.61 4.37
CA CYS A 120 11.70 5.94 5.69
C CYS A 120 12.13 4.86 6.68
N THR A 121 12.59 5.27 7.86
CA THR A 121 12.84 4.37 8.98
C THR A 121 11.82 4.66 10.07
N VAL A 122 11.08 3.63 10.49
CA VAL A 122 9.98 3.76 11.46
C VAL A 122 10.21 2.83 12.64
N PRO A 123 10.14 3.33 13.88
CA PRO A 123 10.10 2.49 15.06
C PRO A 123 8.69 2.04 15.41
N LEU A 124 8.59 0.94 16.14
CA LEU A 124 7.44 0.60 16.97
C LEU A 124 7.98 -0.12 18.21
N ASP A 125 7.95 0.58 19.33
CA ASP A 125 8.61 0.18 20.57
C ASP A 125 10.07 -0.26 20.34
N GLU A 126 10.42 -1.52 20.55
CA GLU A 126 11.78 -2.05 20.34
C GLU A 126 12.11 -2.32 18.87
N ALA A 127 11.10 -2.41 18.01
CA ALA A 127 11.29 -2.65 16.59
C ALA A 127 11.68 -1.36 15.86
N LEU A 128 12.53 -1.51 14.85
CA LEU A 128 12.97 -0.44 13.95
C LEU A 128 13.11 -1.01 12.55
N VAL A 129 12.32 -0.52 11.60
CA VAL A 129 12.30 -1.04 10.22
C VAL A 129 12.50 0.09 9.23
N GLN A 130 13.35 -0.15 8.22
CA GLN A 130 13.58 0.74 7.09
C GLN A 130 12.85 0.21 5.85
N ALA A 131 12.15 1.10 5.15
CA ALA A 131 11.65 0.84 3.80
C ALA A 131 12.27 1.84 2.80
N VAL A 132 12.62 1.36 1.61
CA VAL A 132 13.20 2.16 0.52
C VAL A 132 12.45 1.85 -0.78
N VAL A 133 12.02 2.88 -1.49
CA VAL A 133 11.23 2.79 -2.73
C VAL A 133 11.98 3.48 -3.88
N ASP A 134 12.05 2.81 -5.02
CA ASP A 134 12.31 3.39 -6.35
C ASP A 134 11.10 3.10 -7.24
N LEU A 135 10.39 4.14 -7.70
CA LEU A 135 9.30 4.03 -8.69
C LEU A 135 9.86 3.69 -10.07
N SER A 136 10.37 2.48 -10.18
CA SER A 136 11.48 2.17 -11.08
C SER A 136 11.07 1.60 -12.44
N GLY A 137 9.84 1.12 -12.52
CA GLY A 137 9.34 0.32 -13.65
C GLY A 137 9.67 -1.16 -13.54
N ARG A 138 10.40 -1.58 -12.50
CA ARG A 138 10.92 -2.94 -12.32
C ARG A 138 10.34 -3.53 -11.06
N GLY A 139 9.40 -4.47 -11.19
CA GLY A 139 8.75 -5.12 -10.06
C GLY A 139 9.69 -6.07 -9.32
N GLN A 140 10.33 -5.56 -8.27
CA GLN A 140 11.32 -6.27 -7.47
C GLN A 140 11.15 -5.89 -6.01
N ALA A 141 11.20 -6.86 -5.11
CA ALA A 141 11.24 -6.58 -3.68
C ALA A 141 12.32 -7.42 -2.99
N TYR A 142 12.92 -6.84 -1.97
CA TYR A 142 13.95 -7.46 -1.15
C TYR A 142 13.61 -7.21 0.32
N CYS A 143 13.14 -8.25 0.98
CA CYS A 143 12.66 -8.19 2.35
C CYS A 143 13.62 -8.95 3.27
N ASP A 144 14.11 -8.27 4.30
CA ASP A 144 14.94 -8.82 5.37
C ASP A 144 14.26 -8.52 6.70
N LEU A 145 13.27 -9.35 7.03
CA LEU A 145 12.40 -9.23 8.21
C LEU A 145 12.50 -10.54 9.01
N PRO A 146 13.47 -10.69 9.92
CA PRO A 146 13.61 -11.89 10.74
C PRO A 146 12.49 -11.97 11.79
N LEU A 147 11.38 -12.61 11.43
CA LEU A 147 10.19 -12.73 12.29
C LEU A 147 10.36 -13.91 13.27
N PRO A 148 10.43 -13.67 14.60
CA PRO A 148 10.75 -14.71 15.58
C PRO A 148 9.60 -15.67 15.90
N THR A 149 8.38 -15.40 15.42
CA THR A 149 7.22 -16.28 15.58
C THR A 149 6.62 -16.61 14.22
N PRO A 150 6.06 -17.82 14.03
CA PRO A 150 5.41 -18.19 12.77
C PRO A 150 4.04 -17.54 12.57
N ARG A 151 3.43 -17.04 13.65
CA ARG A 151 2.11 -16.41 13.64
C ARG A 151 2.04 -15.17 14.51
N VAL A 152 1.13 -14.26 14.14
CA VAL A 152 0.61 -13.17 14.98
C VAL A 152 -0.92 -13.28 14.98
N GLY A 153 -1.49 -13.73 16.10
CA GLY A 153 -2.89 -14.18 16.10
C GLY A 153 -3.06 -15.36 15.15
N ASP A 154 -4.01 -15.24 14.21
CA ASP A 154 -4.29 -16.25 13.18
C ASP A 154 -3.54 -15.98 11.86
N PHE A 155 -2.71 -14.94 11.79
CA PHE A 155 -1.97 -14.57 10.58
C PHE A 155 -0.59 -15.24 10.55
N ASP A 156 -0.31 -16.00 9.49
CA ASP A 156 1.01 -16.58 9.21
C ASP A 156 1.99 -15.47 8.82
N THR A 157 3.08 -15.31 9.57
CA THR A 157 3.97 -14.15 9.47
C THR A 157 4.71 -14.05 8.14
N GLU A 158 4.91 -15.17 7.45
CA GLU A 158 5.51 -15.18 6.10
C GLU A 158 4.68 -14.38 5.08
N LEU A 159 3.36 -14.31 5.28
CA LEU A 159 2.45 -13.61 4.36
C LEU A 159 2.69 -12.09 4.34
N ALA A 160 3.29 -11.53 5.40
CA ALA A 160 3.71 -10.12 5.38
C ALA A 160 4.79 -9.86 4.30
N VAL A 161 5.69 -10.82 4.09
CA VAL A 161 6.74 -10.72 3.06
C VAL A 161 6.15 -10.99 1.68
N GLU A 162 5.29 -12.00 1.55
CA GLU A 162 4.60 -12.31 0.28
C GLU A 162 3.77 -11.13 -0.22
N PHE A 163 3.08 -10.41 0.67
CA PHE A 163 2.40 -9.17 0.32
C PHE A 163 3.35 -8.15 -0.34
N PHE A 164 4.53 -7.89 0.23
CA PHE A 164 5.48 -6.93 -0.34
C PHE A 164 6.03 -7.38 -1.69
N TYR A 165 6.23 -8.68 -1.89
CA TYR A 165 6.62 -9.26 -3.17
C TYR A 165 5.54 -9.04 -4.24
N ALA A 166 4.29 -9.40 -3.94
CA ALA A 166 3.16 -9.20 -4.82
C ALA A 166 2.93 -7.71 -5.15
N PHE A 167 2.94 -6.85 -4.12
CA PHE A 167 2.78 -5.41 -4.26
C PHE A 167 3.85 -4.79 -5.16
N ALA A 168 5.14 -5.04 -4.86
CA ALA A 168 6.23 -4.43 -5.64
C ALA A 168 6.25 -4.92 -7.09
N ARG A 169 5.97 -6.22 -7.30
CA ARG A 169 5.86 -6.85 -8.63
C ARG A 169 4.87 -6.08 -9.50
N ASP A 170 3.64 -5.94 -9.02
CA ASP A 170 2.53 -5.40 -9.81
C ASP A 170 2.45 -3.87 -9.78
N ALA A 171 3.00 -3.21 -8.76
CA ALA A 171 3.26 -1.76 -8.77
C ALA A 171 4.40 -1.37 -9.71
N ARG A 172 5.18 -2.36 -10.20
CA ARG A 172 6.35 -2.16 -11.06
C ARG A 172 7.34 -1.18 -10.44
N LEU A 173 7.69 -1.44 -9.19
CA LEU A 173 8.65 -0.66 -8.41
C LEU A 173 9.66 -1.57 -7.72
N THR A 174 10.78 -0.96 -7.32
CA THR A 174 11.78 -1.65 -6.51
C THR A 174 11.57 -1.25 -5.06
N LEU A 175 11.35 -2.24 -4.19
CA LEU A 175 11.11 -2.07 -2.77
C LEU A 175 12.18 -2.82 -1.96
N HIS A 176 12.78 -2.15 -0.98
CA HIS A 176 13.53 -2.81 0.08
C HIS A 176 12.80 -2.61 1.40
N VAL A 177 12.66 -3.66 2.20
CA VAL A 177 12.15 -3.59 3.57
C VAL A 177 13.09 -4.37 4.47
N ARG A 178 13.67 -3.71 5.48
CA ARG A 178 14.68 -4.33 6.32
C ARG A 178 14.49 -3.95 7.78
N GLU A 179 14.46 -4.95 8.64
CA GLU A 179 14.56 -4.76 10.08
C GLU A 179 16.00 -4.35 10.47
N LEU A 180 16.09 -3.34 11.32
CA LEU A 180 17.34 -2.88 11.93
C LEU A 180 17.46 -3.33 13.40
N ALA A 181 16.32 -3.49 14.07
CA ALA A 181 16.18 -4.07 15.40
C ALA A 181 14.73 -4.55 15.59
N GLY A 182 14.51 -5.53 16.45
CA GLY A 182 13.18 -6.03 16.78
C GLY A 182 13.23 -7.31 17.59
N ALA A 183 12.15 -7.58 18.33
CA ALA A 183 11.98 -8.84 19.06
C ALA A 183 10.54 -9.36 19.01
N ASN A 184 9.56 -8.49 18.79
CA ASN A 184 8.16 -8.86 18.66
C ASN A 184 7.73 -8.83 17.18
N SER A 185 7.24 -9.96 16.66
CA SER A 185 6.80 -10.09 15.26
C SER A 185 5.71 -9.09 14.87
N HIS A 186 4.75 -8.80 15.76
CA HIS A 186 3.74 -7.77 15.50
C HIS A 186 4.41 -6.42 15.28
N HIS A 187 5.30 -6.02 16.20
CA HIS A 187 5.96 -4.73 16.15
C HIS A 187 6.81 -4.57 14.88
N ILE A 188 7.54 -5.62 14.50
CA ILE A 188 8.34 -5.66 13.27
C ILE A 188 7.44 -5.50 12.03
N ILE A 189 6.38 -6.30 11.91
CA ILE A 189 5.49 -6.25 10.73
C ILE A 189 4.77 -4.90 10.65
N GLU A 190 4.22 -4.40 11.75
CA GLU A 190 3.53 -3.11 11.73
C GLU A 190 4.49 -1.95 11.43
N ALA A 191 5.71 -1.96 11.97
CA ALA A 191 6.76 -1.00 11.60
C ALA A 191 7.11 -1.08 10.10
N ALA A 192 7.18 -2.28 9.52
CA ALA A 192 7.40 -2.48 8.09
C ALA A 192 6.32 -1.83 7.21
N PHE A 193 5.04 -2.07 7.50
CA PHE A 193 3.92 -1.48 6.75
C PHE A 193 3.88 0.04 6.91
N LYS A 194 4.17 0.57 8.11
CA LYS A 194 4.28 2.02 8.34
C LYS A 194 5.44 2.66 7.57
N ALA A 195 6.61 2.02 7.58
CA ALA A 195 7.77 2.49 6.85
C ALA A 195 7.50 2.48 5.34
N ALA A 196 6.92 1.38 4.82
CA ALA A 196 6.56 1.25 3.41
C ALA A 196 5.53 2.31 2.98
N GLY A 197 4.48 2.54 3.78
CA GLY A 197 3.47 3.57 3.49
C GLY A 197 4.09 4.97 3.41
N ARG A 198 4.95 5.34 4.37
CA ARG A 198 5.64 6.64 4.38
C ARG A 198 6.65 6.79 3.22
N ALA A 199 7.44 5.76 2.94
CA ALA A 199 8.38 5.79 1.82
C ALA A 199 7.63 5.89 0.48
N MET A 200 6.56 5.11 0.29
CA MET A 200 5.70 5.21 -0.90
C MET A 200 5.11 6.60 -1.05
N ARG A 201 4.62 7.22 0.04
CA ARG A 201 4.08 8.58 0.00
C ARG A 201 5.09 9.55 -0.59
N SER A 202 6.27 9.63 0.03
CA SER A 202 7.31 10.54 -0.42
C SER A 202 7.78 10.25 -1.84
N ALA A 203 7.85 8.98 -2.26
CA ALA A 203 8.21 8.62 -3.63
C ALA A 203 7.15 9.08 -4.65
N CYS A 204 5.87 9.05 -4.28
CA CYS A 204 4.72 9.45 -5.09
C CYS A 204 4.48 10.97 -5.11
N GLU A 205 5.02 11.73 -4.15
CA GLU A 205 4.81 13.17 -4.05
C GLU A 205 5.43 13.92 -5.25
N PRO A 206 4.77 14.96 -5.77
CA PRO A 206 5.34 15.83 -6.79
C PRO A 206 6.63 16.50 -6.28
N ASP A 207 7.68 16.51 -7.08
CA ASP A 207 8.88 17.30 -6.84
C ASP A 207 8.89 18.51 -7.77
N ALA A 208 8.76 19.71 -7.19
CA ALA A 208 8.68 20.98 -7.91
C ALA A 208 9.92 21.29 -8.79
N ARG A 209 11.03 20.58 -8.59
CA ARG A 209 12.27 20.73 -9.36
C ARG A 209 12.46 19.66 -10.42
N VAL A 210 11.66 18.59 -10.41
CA VAL A 210 11.71 17.54 -11.42
C VAL A 210 10.88 17.96 -12.63
N VAL A 211 11.53 18.04 -13.78
CA VAL A 211 10.88 18.30 -15.07
C VAL A 211 10.86 17.02 -15.88
N GLY A 212 9.69 16.58 -16.30
CA GLY A 212 9.54 15.37 -17.10
C GLY A 212 9.65 14.09 -16.28
N ILE A 213 10.06 13.00 -16.93
CA ILE A 213 10.22 11.68 -16.29
C ILE A 213 11.57 11.68 -15.56
N PRO A 214 11.64 11.35 -14.25
CA PRO A 214 12.87 11.38 -13.47
C PRO A 214 13.79 10.19 -13.80
N SER A 215 14.21 10.04 -15.06
CA SER A 215 15.01 8.93 -15.58
C SER A 215 15.94 9.40 -16.69
N THR A 216 17.21 9.02 -16.61
CA THR A 216 18.20 9.30 -17.66
C THR A 216 17.91 8.58 -18.98
N LYS A 217 17.09 7.52 -18.94
CA LYS A 217 16.66 6.77 -20.14
C LYS A 217 15.46 7.41 -20.85
N GLY A 218 14.81 8.39 -20.22
CA GLY A 218 13.58 9.00 -20.73
C GLY A 218 12.30 8.16 -20.55
N SER A 219 12.37 7.03 -19.84
CA SER A 219 11.21 6.17 -19.52
C SER A 219 11.37 5.44 -18.17
N LEU A 220 10.23 4.99 -17.61
CA LEU A 220 10.03 4.26 -16.35
C LEU A 220 8.80 3.34 -16.43
#